data_AF-A0AAN4ZBK4-F1
#
_entry.id   AF-A0AAN4ZBK4-F1
#
_cell.length_a   1.000
_cell.length_b   1.000
_cell.length_c   1.000
_cell.angle_alpha   90.00
_cell.angle_beta   90.00
_cell.angle_gamma   90.00
#
_symmetry.space_group_name_H-M   'P 1'
#
loop_
_entity.id
_entity.type
_entity.pdbx_description
1 polymer ?
#
loop_
_entity_poly.entity_id
_entity_poly.type
_entity_poly.pdbx_seq_one_letter_code
_entity_poly.pdbx_strand_id
1 'polypeptide(L)'
;AACILQYLALCRSHLYTARRLFHAYSYCLVIICISSPFGAVFLNEKKWEPYVHSMVREVQGMKDDEPVYAYAATTNLVPDNNNRTIMPFVFVALLSYVWSYSAFIVTTLLIYR
;
A
#
# COMPACT_ATOMS: atom_id res chain seq x y z
N ALA A 1 6.64 -8.62 2.67
CA ALA A 1 7.81 -9.15 1.94
C ALA A 1 9.00 -8.16 1.88
N ALA A 2 8.79 -6.83 1.85
CA ALA A 2 9.88 -5.85 1.87
C ALA A 2 10.84 -5.97 3.08
N CYS A 3 10.32 -6.32 4.26
CA CYS A 3 11.11 -6.57 5.48
C CYS A 3 12.10 -7.74 5.35
N ILE A 4 11.77 -8.76 4.56
CA ILE A 4 12.65 -9.92 4.33
C ILE A 4 13.82 -9.52 3.42
N LEU A 5 13.54 -8.72 2.39
CA LEU A 5 14.57 -8.16 1.51
C LEU A 5 15.50 -7.19 2.25
N GLN A 6 14.93 -6.37 3.15
CA GLN A 6 15.70 -5.53 4.08
C GLN A 6 16.63 -6.36 4.96
N TYR A 7 16.10 -7.41 5.59
CA TYR A 7 16.88 -8.31 6.45
C TYR A 7 18.04 -8.95 5.67
N LEU A 8 17.76 -9.53 4.50
CA LEU A 8 18.79 -10.15 3.65
C LEU A 8 19.87 -9.16 3.19
N ALA A 9 19.49 -7.92 2.87
CA ALA A 9 20.45 -6.87 2.52
C ALA A 9 21.32 -6.47 3.72
N LEU A 10 20.73 -6.39 4.93
CA LEU A 10 21.44 -6.09 6.15
C LEU A 10 22.39 -7.24 6.56
N CYS A 11 22.09 -8.50 6.27
CA CYS A 11 22.97 -9.63 6.61
C CYS A 11 24.26 -9.71 5.75
N ARG A 12 24.40 -8.90 4.68
CA ARG A 12 25.60 -8.91 3.82
C ARG A 12 26.78 -8.18 4.47
N SER A 13 27.59 -8.92 5.24
CA SER A 13 28.76 -8.39 5.97
C SER A 13 29.90 -7.86 5.08
N HIS A 14 29.98 -8.29 3.83
CA HIS A 14 31.03 -7.86 2.87
C HIS A 14 30.82 -6.44 2.32
N LEU A 15 29.68 -5.80 2.59
CA LEU A 15 29.37 -4.45 2.12
C LEU A 15 29.57 -3.42 3.23
N TYR A 16 30.09 -2.24 2.87
CA TYR A 16 30.13 -1.07 3.76
C TYR A 16 28.73 -0.71 4.27
N THR A 17 28.64 -0.25 5.52
CA THR A 17 27.37 0.04 6.23
C THR A 17 26.41 0.93 5.42
N ALA A 18 26.92 1.98 4.78
CA ALA A 18 26.11 2.87 3.95
C ALA A 18 25.48 2.16 2.75
N ARG A 19 26.23 1.26 2.08
CA ARG A 19 25.71 0.45 0.96
C ARG A 19 24.66 -0.56 1.44
N ARG A 20 24.87 -1.18 2.61
CA ARG A 20 23.89 -2.11 3.21
C ARG A 20 22.56 -1.41 3.49
N LEU A 21 22.60 -0.22 4.09
CA LEU A 21 21.41 0.59 4.34
C LEU A 21 20.73 1.01 3.04
N PHE A 22 21.51 1.47 2.04
CA PHE A 22 20.96 1.85 0.75
C PHE A 22 20.22 0.68 0.08
N HIS A 23 20.80 -0.53 0.06
CA HIS A 23 20.13 -1.70 -0.50
C HIS A 23 18.90 -2.14 0.30
N ALA A 24 18.93 -2.03 1.63
CA ALA A 24 17.79 -2.37 2.46
C ALA A 24 16.59 -1.45 2.18
N TYR A 25 16.82 -0.14 2.07
CA TYR A 25 15.73 0.84 1.94
C TYR A 25 15.38 1.21 0.50
N SER A 26 16.24 0.99 -0.48
CA SER A 26 15.96 1.35 -1.89
C SER A 26 14.71 0.68 -2.42
N TYR A 27 14.49 -0.59 -2.09
CA TYR A 27 13.28 -1.31 -2.49
C TYR A 27 12.00 -0.68 -1.89
N CYS A 28 12.06 -0.27 -0.62
CA CYS A 28 10.95 0.41 0.04
C CYS A 28 10.69 1.79 -0.54
N LEU A 29 11.74 2.56 -0.86
CA LEU A 29 11.60 3.86 -1.49
C LEU A 29 10.93 3.75 -2.85
N VAL A 30 11.31 2.77 -3.67
CA VAL A 30 10.66 2.52 -4.97
C VAL A 30 9.18 2.20 -4.78
N ILE A 31 8.82 1.33 -3.83
CA ILE A 31 7.42 1.02 -3.54
C ILE A 31 6.65 2.26 -3.09
N ILE A 32 7.23 3.09 -2.21
CA ILE A 32 6.60 4.32 -1.73
C ILE A 32 6.34 5.27 -2.90
N CYS A 33 7.34 5.51 -3.75
CA CYS A 33 7.20 6.38 -4.92
C CYS A 33 6.12 5.88 -5.90
N ILE A 34 6.06 4.56 -6.14
CA ILE A 34 5.05 3.95 -7.01
C ILE A 34 3.65 4.02 -6.36
N SER A 35 3.56 3.87 -5.05
CA SER A 35 2.28 3.80 -4.32
C SER A 35 1.70 5.17 -3.96
N SER A 36 2.54 6.18 -3.79
CA SER A 36 2.16 7.53 -3.35
C SER A 36 1.02 8.17 -4.16
N PRO A 37 0.98 8.07 -5.51
CA PRO A 37 -0.10 8.65 -6.30
C PRO A 37 -1.48 8.07 -5.96
N PHE A 38 -1.53 6.82 -5.49
CA PHE A 38 -2.79 6.14 -5.17
C PHE A 38 -3.34 6.52 -3.79
N GLY A 39 -2.57 7.20 -2.94
CA GLY A 39 -3.07 7.64 -1.63
C GLY A 39 -4.29 8.55 -1.74
N ALA A 40 -4.35 9.38 -2.78
CA ALA A 40 -5.47 10.30 -3.04
C ALA A 40 -6.79 9.59 -3.41
N VAL A 41 -6.74 8.29 -3.75
CA VAL A 41 -7.95 7.48 -4.04
C VAL A 41 -8.82 7.30 -2.80
N PHE A 42 -8.21 7.33 -1.61
CA PHE A 42 -8.91 7.18 -0.34
C PHE A 42 -9.47 8.51 0.20
N LEU A 43 -9.09 9.64 -0.41
CA LEU A 43 -9.64 10.94 -0.04
C LEU A 43 -10.99 11.12 -0.73
N ASN A 44 -12.06 11.08 0.07
CA ASN A 44 -13.42 11.26 -0.41
C ASN A 44 -13.60 12.66 -0.98
N GLU A 45 -14.34 12.76 -2.09
CA GLU A 45 -14.92 14.03 -2.52
C GLU A 45 -15.97 14.49 -1.51
N LYS A 46 -16.08 15.80 -1.28
CA LYS A 46 -17.06 16.38 -0.31
C LYS A 46 -18.50 15.97 -0.58
N LYS A 47 -18.85 15.67 -1.83
CA LYS A 47 -20.19 15.19 -2.21
C LYS A 47 -20.45 13.75 -1.79
N TRP A 48 -19.41 12.93 -1.72
CA TRP A 48 -19.50 11.51 -1.38
C TRP A 48 -19.30 11.25 0.12
N GLU A 49 -18.63 12.16 0.82
CA GLU A 49 -18.36 12.09 2.26
C GLU A 49 -19.62 11.79 3.13
N PRO A 50 -20.80 12.41 2.92
CA PRO A 50 -21.99 12.09 3.70
C PRO A 50 -22.44 10.62 3.56
N TYR A 51 -22.36 10.08 2.34
CA TYR A 51 -22.68 8.67 2.07
C TYR A 51 -21.71 7.73 2.77
N VAL A 52 -20.41 8.05 2.74
CA VAL A 52 -19.40 7.25 3.43
C VAL A 52 -19.62 7.27 4.94
N HIS A 53 -19.93 8.44 5.51
CA HIS A 53 -20.21 8.56 6.93
C HIS A 53 -21.47 7.80 7.35
N SER A 54 -22.56 7.85 6.56
CA SER A 54 -23.78 7.09 6.87
C SER A 54 -23.54 5.58 6.82
N MET A 55 -22.80 5.10 5.82
CA MET A 55 -22.42 3.69 5.71
C MET A 55 -21.56 3.22 6.88
N VAL A 56 -20.58 4.03 7.30
CA VAL A 56 -19.76 3.69 8.46
C VAL A 56 -20.58 3.68 9.75
N ARG A 57 -21.50 4.63 9.94
CA ARG A 57 -22.42 4.61 11.10
C ARG A 57 -23.25 3.34 11.14
N GLU A 58 -23.85 2.97 10.02
CA GLU A 58 -24.68 1.77 9.92
C GLU A 58 -23.89 0.50 10.24
N VAL A 59 -22.71 0.35 9.62
CA VAL A 59 -21.86 -0.84 9.81
C VAL A 59 -21.29 -0.94 11.22
N GLN A 60 -20.92 0.19 11.81
CA GLN A 60 -20.31 0.25 13.15
C GLN A 60 -21.36 0.35 14.28
N GLY A 61 -22.65 0.50 13.94
CA GLY A 61 -23.72 0.68 14.93
C GLY A 61 -23.57 1.97 15.75
N MET A 62 -23.04 3.04 15.16
CA MET A 62 -22.79 4.31 15.85
C MET A 62 -24.07 5.11 16.02
N LYS A 63 -24.15 5.89 17.10
CA LYS A 63 -25.26 6.82 17.34
C LYS A 63 -25.13 8.05 16.44
N ASP A 64 -26.24 8.75 16.18
CA ASP A 64 -26.28 9.90 15.26
C ASP A 64 -25.46 11.11 15.74
N ASP A 65 -25.24 11.24 17.05
CA ASP A 65 -24.51 12.33 17.69
C ASP A 65 -22.99 12.12 17.75
N GLU A 66 -22.51 10.91 17.48
CA GLU A 66 -21.08 10.61 17.52
C GLU A 66 -20.36 11.19 16.30
N PRO A 67 -19.15 11.77 16.45
CA PRO A 67 -18.38 12.24 15.31
C PRO A 67 -17.86 11.06 14.48
N VAL A 68 -18.01 11.14 13.15
CA VAL A 68 -17.52 10.12 12.21
C VAL A 68 -16.55 10.77 11.24
N TYR A 69 -15.36 10.17 11.15
CA TYR A 69 -14.34 10.52 10.17
C TYR A 69 -13.98 9.25 9.42
N ALA A 70 -14.43 9.15 8.18
CA ALA A 70 -14.18 7.95 7.37
C ALA A 70 -13.67 8.30 5.99
N TYR A 71 -12.72 7.50 5.54
CA TYR A 71 -12.15 7.52 4.21
C TYR A 71 -12.55 6.22 3.53
N ALA A 72 -13.01 6.29 2.29
CA ALA A 72 -13.45 5.13 1.56
C ALA A 72 -12.82 5.06 0.19
N ALA A 73 -12.78 3.84 -0.33
CA ALA A 73 -12.46 3.58 -1.71
C ALA A 73 -13.48 2.58 -2.25
N THR A 74 -13.78 2.69 -3.53
CA THR A 74 -14.78 1.84 -4.21
C THR A 74 -14.12 1.08 -5.35
N THR A 75 -14.58 -0.14 -5.60
CA THR A 75 -14.23 -0.91 -6.81
C THR A 75 -15.01 -0.44 -8.03
N ASN A 76 -16.17 0.18 -7.81
CA ASN A 76 -17.08 0.66 -8.85
C ASN A 76 -16.84 2.15 -9.15
N LEU A 77 -17.10 2.55 -10.39
CA LEU A 77 -17.10 3.96 -10.79
C LEU A 77 -18.28 4.68 -10.14
N VAL A 78 -17.98 5.66 -9.29
CA VAL A 78 -18.98 6.51 -8.62
C VAL A 78 -18.78 7.96 -9.09
N PRO A 79 -19.75 8.55 -9.82
CA PRO A 79 -19.64 9.92 -10.31
C PRO A 79 -19.43 10.95 -9.19
N ASP A 80 -20.10 10.75 -8.05
CA ASP A 80 -19.98 11.64 -6.88
C ASP A 80 -18.61 11.60 -6.20
N ASN A 81 -17.82 10.55 -6.46
CA ASN A 81 -16.43 10.42 -6.03
C ASN A 81 -15.43 10.61 -7.18
N ASN A 82 -15.78 11.45 -8.16
CA ASN A 82 -14.93 11.78 -9.31
C ASN A 82 -14.47 10.52 -10.08
N ASN A 83 -15.29 9.47 -10.11
CA ASN A 83 -15.00 8.19 -10.77
C ASN A 83 -13.68 7.54 -10.32
N ARG A 84 -13.16 7.88 -9.13
CA ARG A 84 -11.95 7.27 -8.59
C ARG A 84 -12.26 5.85 -8.12
N THR A 85 -11.41 4.89 -8.50
CA THR A 85 -11.54 3.48 -8.09
C THR A 85 -10.26 2.99 -7.44
N ILE A 86 -10.37 2.01 -6.54
CA ILE A 86 -9.21 1.34 -5.91
C ILE A 86 -8.49 0.38 -6.86
N MET A 87 -9.10 0.03 -8.00
CA MET A 87 -8.59 -1.00 -8.90
C MET A 87 -7.14 -0.76 -9.37
N PRO A 88 -6.74 0.45 -9.81
CA PRO A 88 -5.35 0.73 -10.17
C PRO A 88 -4.37 0.46 -9.02
N PHE A 89 -4.73 0.84 -7.80
CA PHE A 89 -3.94 0.56 -6.60
C PHE A 89 -3.83 -0.95 -6.36
N VAL A 90 -4.93 -1.69 -6.46
CA VAL A 90 -4.94 -3.16 -6.28
C VAL A 90 -4.00 -3.84 -7.27
N PHE A 91 -4.04 -3.45 -8.55
CA PHE A 91 -3.15 -4.02 -9.58
C PHE A 91 -1.67 -3.73 -9.28
N VAL A 92 -1.34 -2.50 -8.91
CA VAL A 92 0.04 -2.13 -8.56
C VAL A 92 0.50 -2.83 -7.27
N ALA A 93 -0.36 -2.91 -6.27
CA ALA A 93 -0.08 -3.61 -5.02
C ALA A 93 0.17 -5.11 -5.28
N LEU A 94 -0.65 -5.74 -6.12
CA LEU A 94 -0.47 -7.14 -6.52
C LEU A 94 0.88 -7.36 -7.23
N LEU A 95 1.24 -6.48 -8.17
CA LEU A 95 2.53 -6.55 -8.85
C LEU A 95 3.70 -6.40 -7.87
N SER A 96 3.60 -5.48 -6.91
CA SER A 96 4.63 -5.28 -5.88
C SER A 96 4.79 -6.53 -4.99
N TYR A 97 3.68 -7.22 -4.71
CA TYR A 97 3.67 -8.45 -3.94
C TYR A 97 4.36 -9.58 -4.72
N VAL A 98 3.94 -9.81 -5.97
CA VAL A 98 4.57 -10.82 -6.85
C VAL A 98 6.06 -10.56 -6.98
N TRP A 99 6.47 -9.32 -7.28
CA TRP A 99 7.87 -8.95 -7.42
C TRP A 99 8.69 -9.23 -6.16
N SER A 100 8.16 -8.87 -4.98
CA SER A 100 8.83 -9.11 -3.71
C SER A 100 9.08 -10.60 -3.46
N TYR A 101 8.09 -11.45 -3.72
CA TYR A 101 8.22 -12.89 -3.53
C TYR A 101 9.12 -13.53 -4.58
N SER A 102 9.08 -13.09 -5.83
CA SER A 102 10.02 -13.53 -6.87
C SER A 102 11.47 -13.21 -6.48
N ALA A 103 11.74 -11.98 -6.01
CA ALA A 103 13.06 -11.60 -5.53
C ALA A 103 13.52 -12.46 -4.34
N PHE A 104 12.62 -12.76 -3.40
CA PHE A 104 12.89 -13.64 -2.27
C PHE A 104 13.23 -15.08 -2.72
N ILE A 105 12.43 -15.67 -3.61
CA ILE A 105 12.66 -17.03 -4.13
C ILE A 105 14.01 -17.11 -4.85
N VAL A 106 14.28 -16.18 -5.77
CA VAL A 106 15.56 -16.12 -6.51
C VAL A 106 16.74 -16.00 -5.55
N THR A 107 16.65 -15.11 -4.57
CA THR A 107 17.72 -14.92 -3.58
C THR A 107 17.95 -16.19 -2.76
N THR A 108 16.89 -16.87 -2.35
CA THR A 108 16.98 -18.11 -1.57
C THR A 108 17.61 -19.24 -2.38
N LEU A 109 17.21 -19.41 -3.65
CA LEU A 109 17.77 -20.43 -4.53
C LEU A 109 19.25 -20.20 -4.85
N LEU A 110 19.68 -18.94 -4.98
CA LEU A 110 21.08 -18.59 -5.21
C LEU A 110 21.96 -18.79 -3.97
N ILE A 111 21.41 -18.69 -2.76
CA ILE A 111 22.15 -18.96 -1.51
C ILE A 111 22.25 -20.45 -1.23
N TYR A 112 21.24 -21.23 -1.62
CA TYR A 112 21.21 -22.68 -1.40
C TYR A 112 22.19 -23.44 -2.32
N ARG A 113 22.49 -22.89 -3.51
CA ARG A 113 23.51 -23.40 -4.43
C ARG A 113 24.91 -22.96 -4.01
#